data_AF-A0A5N8UQ85-F1
#
_entry.id   AF-A0A5N8UQ85-F1
#
_cell.length_a   1.000
_cell.length_b   1.000
_cell.length_c   1.000
_cell.angle_alpha   90.00
_cell.angle_beta   90.00
_cell.angle_gamma   90.00
#
_symmetry.space_group_name_H-M   'P 1'
#
loop_
_entity.id
_entity.type
_entity.pdbx_description
1 polymer ?
#
loop_
_entity_poly.entity_id
_entity_poly.type
_entity_poly.pdbx_seq_one_letter_code
_entity_poly.pdbx_strand_id
1 'polypeptide(L)'
;MLAFREKCQAKKQLEKVAHTGSASYAPSLHLQLIELDADLKKLKGFARRQDKITHKREVLLPKWQPIVDEYLAQVASGEKPYDNPLFARCIIWLFDIDNFGRALELAFKAIELGQPKAPGIRREWPSFISDTVFDWSETQAEHGRSVEPYFTQVFNQVAHHWKLAEPITAKFYKFKGLSLLRSTTGEVKPSTIGDADLLQQADSLLEKAASLHKHAGVKTVRNQIDMRLRALEAYSSQDT
;
A
#
# COMPACT_ATOMS: atom_id res chain seq x y z
N MET A 1 -34.29 3.59 23.38
CA MET A 1 -33.70 4.10 24.64
C MET A 1 -32.73 3.13 25.34
N LEU A 2 -32.56 1.87 24.90
CA LEU A 2 -31.60 0.93 25.51
C LEU A 2 -30.11 1.32 25.36
N ALA A 3 -29.72 1.93 24.23
CA ALA A 3 -28.32 2.25 23.90
C ALA A 3 -27.64 3.30 24.80
N PHE A 4 -28.39 4.10 25.57
CA PHE A 4 -27.81 5.07 26.51
C PHE A 4 -27.50 4.45 27.87
N ARG A 5 -28.34 3.52 28.34
CA ARG A 5 -28.11 2.79 29.60
C ARG A 5 -26.90 1.87 29.50
N GLU A 6 -26.75 1.17 28.37
CA GLU A 6 -25.58 0.31 28.12
C GLU A 6 -24.28 1.11 28.08
N LYS A 7 -24.27 2.29 27.41
CA LYS A 7 -23.13 3.21 27.40
C LYS A 7 -22.78 3.72 28.79
N CYS A 8 -23.77 4.06 29.60
CA CYS A 8 -23.56 4.49 30.99
C CYS A 8 -23.07 3.35 31.89
N GLN A 9 -23.50 2.11 31.66
CA GLN A 9 -23.04 0.93 32.40
C GLN A 9 -21.61 0.56 32.04
N ALA A 10 -21.24 0.57 30.75
CA ALA A 10 -19.87 0.39 30.30
C ALA A 10 -18.93 1.48 30.88
N LYS A 11 -19.40 2.73 30.94
CA LYS A 11 -18.67 3.84 31.58
C LYS A 11 -18.51 3.66 33.10
N LYS A 12 -19.52 3.12 33.80
CA LYS A 12 -19.42 2.80 35.23
C LYS A 12 -18.50 1.60 35.51
N GLN A 13 -18.39 0.66 34.56
CA GLN A 13 -17.41 -0.42 34.65
C GLN A 13 -15.98 0.09 34.43
N LEU A 14 -15.78 1.08 33.54
CA LEU A 14 -14.49 1.77 33.35
C LEU A 14 -13.95 2.41 34.64
N GLU A 15 -14.81 3.11 35.40
CA GLU A 15 -14.42 3.76 36.66
C GLU A 15 -14.10 2.77 37.79
N LYS A 16 -14.75 1.60 37.80
CA LYS A 16 -14.47 0.53 38.77
C LYS A 16 -13.17 -0.22 38.48
N VAL A 17 -12.89 -0.52 37.22
CA VAL A 17 -11.71 -1.31 36.81
C VAL A 17 -10.42 -0.49 36.91
N ALA A 18 -10.46 0.82 36.64
CA ALA A 18 -9.33 1.72 36.85
C ALA A 18 -8.87 1.82 38.33
N HIS A 19 -9.72 1.41 39.28
CA HIS A 19 -9.44 1.46 40.72
C HIS A 19 -8.88 0.15 41.28
N THR A 20 -8.96 -0.96 40.54
CA THR A 20 -8.48 -2.28 40.96
C THR A 20 -7.31 -2.71 40.08
N GLY A 21 -6.08 -2.36 40.49
CA GLY A 21 -4.85 -2.71 39.78
C GLY A 21 -4.60 -4.23 39.72
N SER A 22 -5.16 -4.91 38.71
CA SER A 22 -4.92 -6.32 38.40
C SER A 22 -4.56 -6.46 36.92
N ALA A 23 -3.45 -7.14 36.67
CA ALA A 23 -2.93 -7.46 35.35
C ALA A 23 -3.85 -8.41 34.54
N SER A 24 -3.79 -8.29 33.22
CA SER A 24 -4.38 -9.18 32.20
C SER A 24 -5.91 -9.18 32.07
N TYR A 25 -6.46 -8.09 31.54
CA TYR A 25 -7.73 -8.14 30.80
C TYR A 25 -7.54 -7.43 29.46
N ALA A 26 -7.46 -8.19 28.36
CA ALA A 26 -7.63 -7.59 27.04
C ALA A 26 -9.05 -7.01 26.99
N PRO A 27 -9.24 -5.70 26.82
CA PRO A 27 -10.57 -5.11 26.79
C PRO A 27 -11.39 -5.80 25.70
N SER A 28 -12.66 -6.09 25.94
CA SER A 28 -13.53 -6.69 24.92
C SER A 28 -13.52 -5.84 23.64
N LEU A 29 -13.70 -6.45 22.47
CA LEU A 29 -13.69 -5.74 21.19
C LEU A 29 -14.59 -4.49 21.19
N HIS A 30 -15.74 -4.55 21.87
CA HIS A 30 -16.63 -3.40 22.02
C HIS A 30 -15.97 -2.20 22.71
N LEU A 31 -15.23 -2.43 23.81
CA LEU A 31 -14.49 -1.39 24.51
C LEU A 31 -13.37 -0.82 23.63
N GLN A 32 -12.65 -1.70 22.92
CA GLN A 32 -11.60 -1.28 21.99
C GLN A 32 -12.15 -0.39 20.86
N LEU A 33 -13.35 -0.68 20.34
CA LEU A 33 -13.99 0.13 19.31
C LEU A 33 -14.46 1.50 19.83
N ILE A 34 -14.88 1.61 21.09
CA ILE A 34 -15.18 2.90 21.72
C ILE A 34 -13.92 3.75 21.82
N GLU A 35 -12.81 3.16 22.27
CA GLU A 35 -11.53 3.84 22.35
C GLU A 35 -10.99 4.24 20.97
N LEU A 36 -11.13 3.37 19.97
CA LEU A 36 -10.79 3.68 18.59
C LEU A 36 -11.53 4.91 18.08
N ASP A 37 -12.83 5.05 18.38
CA ASP A 37 -13.59 6.24 18.00
C ASP A 37 -13.05 7.53 18.67
N ALA A 38 -12.64 7.44 19.93
CA ALA A 38 -11.99 8.55 20.63
C ALA A 38 -10.64 8.92 19.99
N ASP A 39 -9.83 7.93 19.64
CA ASP A 39 -8.53 8.12 18.97
C ASP A 39 -8.71 8.72 17.56
N LEU A 40 -9.73 8.28 16.82
CA LEU A 40 -10.09 8.86 15.52
C LEU A 40 -10.56 10.33 15.63
N LYS A 41 -11.31 10.68 16.69
CA LYS A 41 -11.69 12.07 16.98
C LYS A 41 -10.47 12.92 17.31
N LYS A 42 -9.54 12.40 18.11
CA LYS A 42 -8.28 13.08 18.42
C LYS A 42 -7.45 13.33 17.16
N LEU A 43 -7.35 12.34 16.27
CA LEU A 43 -6.67 12.50 14.98
C LEU A 43 -7.28 13.63 14.12
N LYS A 44 -8.60 13.80 14.15
CA LYS A 44 -9.27 14.91 13.43
C LYS A 44 -8.92 16.29 14.01
N GLY A 45 -8.59 16.37 15.30
CA GLY A 45 -8.24 17.61 15.98
C GLY A 45 -6.87 18.20 15.61
N PHE A 46 -5.94 17.39 15.07
CA PHE A 46 -4.65 17.93 14.61
C PHE A 46 -4.81 18.75 13.33
N ALA A 47 -4.21 19.94 13.31
CA ALA A 47 -4.23 20.82 12.13
C ALA A 47 -3.23 20.35 11.06
N ARG A 48 -1.99 20.02 11.45
CA ARG A 48 -0.93 19.66 10.50
C ARG A 48 -0.94 18.17 10.18
N ARG A 49 -0.66 17.83 8.91
CA ARG A 49 -0.51 16.43 8.47
C ARG A 49 0.63 15.74 9.23
N GLN A 50 1.75 16.43 9.44
CA GLN A 50 2.90 15.87 10.13
C GLN A 50 2.58 15.48 11.57
N ASP A 51 1.84 16.31 12.31
CA ASP A 51 1.42 15.99 13.68
C ASP A 51 0.55 14.72 13.73
N LYS A 52 -0.30 14.51 12.72
CA LYS A 52 -1.08 13.27 12.58
C LYS A 52 -0.19 12.06 12.33
N ILE A 53 0.81 12.20 11.47
CA ILE A 53 1.78 11.14 11.15
C ILE A 53 2.57 10.76 12.41
N THR A 54 3.11 11.75 13.12
CA THR A 54 3.80 11.56 14.39
C THR A 54 2.90 10.88 15.42
N HIS A 55 1.65 11.34 15.58
CA HIS A 55 0.72 10.73 16.52
C HIS A 55 0.37 9.27 16.18
N LYS A 56 0.18 8.96 14.88
CA LYS A 56 -0.02 7.57 14.44
C LYS A 56 1.19 6.69 14.78
N ARG A 57 2.40 7.19 14.52
CA ARG A 57 3.66 6.47 14.76
C ARG A 57 3.95 6.24 16.24
N GLU A 58 3.79 7.26 17.06
CA GLU A 58 4.30 7.27 18.44
C GLU A 58 3.25 6.88 19.48
N VAL A 59 1.96 6.99 19.16
CA VAL A 59 0.88 6.74 20.12
C VAL A 59 -0.06 5.64 19.65
N LEU A 60 -0.62 5.77 18.45
CA LEU A 60 -1.68 4.87 18.01
C LEU A 60 -1.16 3.48 17.63
N LEU A 61 -0.13 3.39 16.80
CA LEU A 61 0.41 2.10 16.40
C LEU A 61 1.02 1.33 17.58
N PRO A 62 1.80 1.94 18.50
CA PRO A 62 2.28 1.24 19.69
C PRO A 62 1.16 0.71 20.59
N LYS A 63 0.03 1.42 20.65
CA LYS A 63 -1.15 0.97 21.40
C LYS A 63 -1.90 -0.17 20.69
N TRP A 64 -2.17 -0.03 19.40
CA TRP A 64 -3.15 -0.86 18.70
C TRP A 64 -2.55 -2.03 17.94
N GLN A 65 -1.31 -1.93 17.48
CA GLN A 65 -0.66 -2.99 16.71
C GLN A 65 -0.48 -4.29 17.51
N PRO A 66 -0.08 -4.28 18.81
CA PRO A 66 0.01 -5.53 19.58
C PRO A 66 -1.31 -6.30 19.66
N ILE A 67 -2.45 -5.60 19.75
CA ILE A 67 -3.79 -6.20 19.79
C ILE A 67 -4.14 -6.83 18.44
N VAL A 68 -3.76 -6.17 17.34
CA VAL A 68 -3.94 -6.72 15.98
C VAL A 68 -3.06 -7.95 15.77
N ASP A 69 -1.83 -7.92 16.27
CA ASP A 69 -0.88 -9.02 16.15
C ASP A 69 -1.36 -10.25 16.96
N GLU A 70 -1.92 -10.03 18.15
CA GLU A 70 -2.56 -11.08 18.95
C GLU A 70 -3.77 -11.69 18.21
N TYR A 71 -4.65 -10.86 17.64
CA TYR A 71 -5.77 -11.32 16.81
C TYR A 71 -5.29 -12.19 15.64
N LEU A 72 -4.23 -11.77 14.93
CA LEU A 72 -3.69 -12.54 13.82
C LEU A 72 -3.04 -13.85 14.28
N ALA A 73 -2.41 -13.88 15.45
CA ALA A 73 -1.86 -15.09 16.04
C ALA A 73 -2.96 -16.10 16.41
N GLN A 74 -4.08 -15.63 16.98
CA GLN A 74 -5.26 -16.44 17.26
C GLN A 74 -5.82 -17.06 15.98
N VAL A 75 -6.01 -16.24 14.93
CA VAL A 75 -6.46 -16.73 13.62
C VAL A 75 -5.49 -17.76 13.03
N ALA A 76 -4.18 -17.53 13.14
CA ALA A 76 -3.16 -18.49 12.70
C ALA A 76 -3.19 -19.80 13.50
N SER A 77 -3.64 -19.78 14.76
CA SER A 77 -3.81 -20.96 15.61
C SER A 77 -5.10 -21.75 15.35
N GLY A 78 -5.93 -21.29 14.40
CA GLY A 78 -7.16 -21.97 13.99
C GLY A 78 -8.46 -21.29 14.43
N GLU A 79 -8.38 -20.14 15.11
CA GLU A 79 -9.59 -19.36 15.39
C GLU A 79 -10.19 -18.78 14.10
N LYS A 80 -11.52 -18.77 14.04
CA LYS A 80 -12.21 -18.24 12.86
C LYS A 80 -12.01 -16.72 12.78
N PRO A 81 -11.53 -16.18 11.64
CA PRO A 81 -11.39 -14.74 11.48
C PRO A 81 -12.75 -14.05 11.58
N TYR A 82 -12.77 -12.87 12.18
CA TYR A 82 -13.92 -11.98 12.27
C TYR A 82 -13.57 -10.60 11.75
N ASP A 83 -14.56 -9.80 11.37
CA ASP A 83 -14.32 -8.45 10.86
C ASP A 83 -13.73 -7.57 11.97
N ASN A 84 -12.46 -7.17 11.82
CA ASN A 84 -11.74 -6.41 12.82
C ASN A 84 -11.41 -4.98 12.32
N PRO A 85 -12.19 -3.96 12.72
CA PRO A 85 -11.94 -2.58 12.30
C PRO A 85 -10.59 -2.01 12.77
N LEU A 86 -10.03 -2.51 13.88
CA LEU A 86 -8.71 -2.10 14.35
C LEU A 86 -7.61 -2.59 13.43
N PHE A 87 -7.74 -3.84 12.95
CA PHE A 87 -6.82 -4.41 11.99
C PHE A 87 -6.77 -3.55 10.71
N ALA A 88 -7.94 -3.23 10.17
CA ALA A 88 -8.03 -2.36 9.00
C ALA A 88 -7.42 -0.97 9.25
N ARG A 89 -7.64 -0.36 10.43
CA ARG A 89 -7.07 0.94 10.79
C ARG A 89 -5.56 0.92 10.92
N CYS A 90 -4.99 -0.12 11.53
CA CYS A 90 -3.55 -0.26 11.67
C CYS A 90 -2.86 -0.33 10.30
N ILE A 91 -3.41 -1.08 9.34
CA ILE A 91 -2.89 -1.12 7.96
C ILE A 91 -2.82 0.28 7.36
N ILE A 92 -3.90 1.05 7.46
CA ILE A 92 -3.97 2.42 6.90
C ILE A 92 -2.94 3.33 7.58
N TRP A 93 -2.83 3.26 8.91
CA TRP A 93 -1.87 4.09 9.64
C TRP A 93 -0.42 3.70 9.34
N LEU A 94 -0.12 2.43 9.08
CA LEU A 94 1.21 1.99 8.65
C LEU A 94 1.58 2.58 7.29
N PHE A 95 0.65 2.60 6.33
CA PHE A 95 0.84 3.32 5.06
C PHE A 95 1.02 4.82 5.28
N ASP A 96 0.21 5.44 6.15
CA ASP A 96 0.30 6.88 6.43
C ASP A 96 1.65 7.33 7.01
N ILE A 97 2.39 6.42 7.64
CA ILE A 97 3.73 6.68 8.22
C ILE A 97 4.87 6.11 7.38
N ASP A 98 4.58 5.65 6.15
CA ASP A 98 5.52 5.02 5.21
C ASP A 98 6.20 3.75 5.75
N ASN A 99 5.57 3.02 6.68
CA ASN A 99 6.05 1.70 7.11
C ASN A 99 5.54 0.61 6.15
N PHE A 100 5.99 0.66 4.90
CA PHE A 100 5.50 -0.19 3.81
C PHE A 100 5.71 -1.68 4.03
N GLY A 101 6.82 -2.09 4.67
CA GLY A 101 7.08 -3.50 4.94
C GLY A 101 5.97 -4.15 5.77
N ARG A 102 5.69 -3.57 6.95
CA ARG A 102 4.61 -4.06 7.81
C ARG A 102 3.23 -3.75 7.23
N ALA A 103 3.05 -2.62 6.54
CA ALA A 103 1.79 -2.27 5.91
C ALA A 103 1.37 -3.31 4.86
N LEU A 104 2.29 -3.72 3.97
CA LEU A 104 2.01 -4.68 2.90
C LEU A 104 1.79 -6.09 3.44
N GLU A 105 2.58 -6.52 4.43
CA GLU A 105 2.38 -7.79 5.12
C GLU A 105 0.94 -7.91 5.66
N LEU A 106 0.51 -6.91 6.43
CA LEU A 106 -0.82 -6.88 7.02
C LEU A 106 -1.92 -6.69 5.96
N ALA A 107 -1.68 -5.88 4.93
CA ALA A 107 -2.65 -5.63 3.88
C ALA A 107 -2.92 -6.88 3.02
N PHE A 108 -1.89 -7.66 2.70
CA PHE A 108 -2.07 -8.93 2.00
C PHE A 108 -2.79 -9.94 2.88
N LYS A 109 -2.47 -10.00 4.18
CA LYS A 109 -3.21 -10.85 5.11
C LYS A 109 -4.68 -10.45 5.23
N ALA A 110 -4.99 -9.15 5.22
CA ALA A 110 -6.37 -8.67 5.20
C ALA A 110 -7.14 -9.11 3.95
N ILE A 111 -6.50 -9.11 2.77
CA ILE A 111 -7.10 -9.64 1.53
C ILE A 111 -7.34 -11.15 1.65
N GLU A 112 -6.34 -11.91 2.12
CA GLU A 112 -6.44 -13.37 2.31
C GLU A 112 -7.59 -13.75 3.24
N LEU A 113 -7.75 -13.02 4.35
CA LEU A 113 -8.79 -13.24 5.35
C LEU A 113 -10.15 -12.65 4.97
N GLY A 114 -10.29 -12.02 3.79
CA GLY A 114 -11.53 -11.37 3.35
C GLY A 114 -11.97 -10.21 4.24
N GLN A 115 -11.03 -9.55 4.93
CA GLN A 115 -11.35 -8.49 5.88
C GLN A 115 -11.89 -7.25 5.18
N PRO A 116 -12.97 -6.63 5.69
CA PRO A 116 -13.47 -5.39 5.12
C PRO A 116 -12.50 -4.24 5.38
N LYS A 117 -12.58 -3.21 4.55
CA LYS A 117 -11.83 -1.98 4.81
C LYS A 117 -12.44 -1.19 5.96
N ALA A 118 -11.62 -0.36 6.60
CA ALA A 118 -12.05 0.47 7.72
C ALA A 118 -13.25 1.38 7.32
N PRO A 119 -14.25 1.56 8.20
CA PRO A 119 -15.42 2.38 7.90
C PRO A 119 -15.06 3.79 7.40
N GLY A 120 -15.79 4.23 6.36
CA GLY A 120 -15.60 5.54 5.73
C GLY A 120 -14.58 5.58 4.60
N ILE A 121 -13.90 4.47 4.27
CA ILE A 121 -13.05 4.37 3.08
C ILE A 121 -13.77 3.57 2.01
N ARG A 122 -13.96 4.20 0.84
CA ARG A 122 -14.79 3.65 -0.25
C ARG A 122 -14.09 2.63 -1.14
N ARG A 123 -12.75 2.64 -1.22
CA ARG A 123 -11.99 1.77 -2.13
C ARG A 123 -11.67 0.44 -1.45
N GLU A 124 -11.82 -0.68 -2.14
CA GLU A 124 -11.37 -1.99 -1.67
C GLU A 124 -9.84 -2.06 -1.47
N TRP A 125 -9.37 -3.09 -0.75
CA TRP A 125 -7.95 -3.28 -0.45
C TRP A 125 -7.04 -3.23 -1.70
N PRO A 126 -7.29 -4.02 -2.77
CA PRO A 126 -6.44 -4.01 -3.96
C PRO A 126 -6.26 -2.62 -4.58
N SER A 127 -7.35 -1.86 -4.75
CA SER A 127 -7.29 -0.52 -5.35
C SER A 127 -6.56 0.47 -4.43
N PHE A 128 -6.83 0.42 -3.12
CA PHE A 128 -6.15 1.29 -2.16
C PHE A 128 -4.64 1.03 -2.11
N ILE A 129 -4.22 -0.24 -1.99
CA ILE A 129 -2.81 -0.63 -1.90
C ILE A 129 -2.09 -0.23 -3.20
N SER A 130 -2.69 -0.55 -4.34
CA SER A 130 -2.15 -0.19 -5.66
C SER A 130 -1.88 1.30 -5.78
N ASP A 131 -2.86 2.15 -5.45
CA ASP A 131 -2.68 3.59 -5.57
C ASP A 131 -1.66 4.13 -4.59
N THR A 132 -1.71 3.71 -3.32
CA THR A 132 -0.79 4.20 -2.28
C THR A 132 0.67 3.83 -2.58
N VAL A 133 0.92 2.59 -3.03
CA VAL A 133 2.27 2.13 -3.36
C VAL A 133 2.75 2.74 -4.67
N PHE A 134 1.86 2.97 -5.64
CA PHE A 134 2.22 3.66 -6.87
C PHE A 134 2.65 5.11 -6.61
N ASP A 135 1.84 5.87 -5.87
CA ASP A 135 2.14 7.27 -5.54
C ASP A 135 3.48 7.40 -4.78
N TRP A 136 3.74 6.48 -3.85
CA TRP A 136 5.03 6.39 -3.16
C TRP A 136 6.18 6.04 -4.12
N SER A 137 5.97 5.09 -5.03
CA SER A 137 6.99 4.66 -5.99
C SER A 137 7.38 5.76 -6.97
N GLU A 138 6.41 6.54 -7.45
CA GLU A 138 6.68 7.72 -8.27
C GLU A 138 7.55 8.73 -7.51
N THR A 139 7.16 9.06 -6.29
CA THR A 139 7.92 9.99 -5.43
C THR A 139 9.35 9.49 -5.20
N GLN A 140 9.55 8.21 -4.87
CA GLN A 140 10.90 7.68 -4.66
C GLN A 140 11.74 7.72 -5.95
N ALA A 141 11.16 7.32 -7.08
CA ALA A 141 11.88 7.29 -8.35
C ALA A 141 12.28 8.69 -8.86
N GLU A 142 11.43 9.71 -8.65
CA GLU A 142 11.76 11.11 -8.94
C GLU A 142 12.96 11.61 -8.13
N HIS A 143 13.15 11.08 -6.92
CA HIS A 143 14.30 11.35 -6.07
C HIS A 143 15.48 10.39 -6.26
N GLY A 144 15.46 9.53 -7.29
CA GLY A 144 16.51 8.55 -7.56
C GLY A 144 16.66 7.46 -6.50
N ARG A 145 15.63 7.25 -5.67
CA ARG A 145 15.61 6.23 -4.61
C ARG A 145 15.03 4.93 -5.13
N SER A 146 15.42 3.83 -4.49
CA SER A 146 14.85 2.52 -4.79
C SER A 146 13.36 2.48 -4.42
N VAL A 147 12.57 1.87 -5.30
CA VAL A 147 11.15 1.53 -5.08
C VAL A 147 10.96 0.09 -4.62
N GLU A 148 12.06 -0.68 -4.57
CA GLU A 148 12.03 -2.10 -4.26
C GLU A 148 12.21 -2.35 -2.76
N PRO A 149 11.60 -3.42 -2.21
CA PRO A 149 10.88 -4.50 -2.92
C PRO A 149 9.38 -4.21 -3.15
N TYR A 150 8.87 -3.11 -2.61
CA TYR A 150 7.43 -2.88 -2.47
C TYR A 150 6.72 -2.69 -3.81
N PHE A 151 7.36 -2.00 -4.76
CA PHE A 151 6.80 -1.85 -6.10
C PHE A 151 6.63 -3.20 -6.79
N THR A 152 7.68 -4.05 -6.84
CA THR A 152 7.58 -5.36 -7.51
C THR A 152 6.58 -6.27 -6.83
N GLN A 153 6.50 -6.28 -5.49
CA GLN A 153 5.50 -7.06 -4.76
C GLN A 153 4.07 -6.71 -5.20
N VAL A 154 3.75 -5.41 -5.25
CA VAL A 154 2.41 -4.94 -5.65
C VAL A 154 2.19 -5.07 -7.15
N PHE A 155 3.20 -4.80 -7.97
CA PHE A 155 3.13 -4.98 -9.42
C PHE A 155 2.72 -6.41 -9.78
N ASN A 156 3.31 -7.43 -9.15
CA ASN A 156 2.96 -8.82 -9.41
C ASN A 156 1.48 -9.11 -9.08
N GLN A 157 0.96 -8.53 -8.00
CA GLN A 157 -0.45 -8.65 -7.66
C GLN A 157 -1.35 -7.95 -8.69
N VAL A 158 -1.03 -6.71 -9.06
CA VAL A 158 -1.76 -5.91 -10.06
C VAL A 158 -1.75 -6.57 -11.45
N ALA A 159 -0.62 -7.15 -11.84
CA ALA A 159 -0.41 -7.72 -13.16
C ALA A 159 -1.09 -9.09 -13.33
N HIS A 160 -1.19 -9.89 -12.27
CA HIS A 160 -1.54 -11.32 -12.39
C HIS A 160 -2.72 -11.78 -11.53
N HIS A 161 -3.06 -11.07 -10.45
CA HIS A 161 -4.02 -11.58 -9.45
C HIS A 161 -5.21 -10.66 -9.21
N TRP A 162 -5.00 -9.35 -9.08
CA TRP A 162 -6.05 -8.40 -8.75
C TRP A 162 -6.81 -7.94 -9.99
N LYS A 163 -8.14 -8.02 -9.92
CA LYS A 163 -9.05 -7.49 -10.95
C LYS A 163 -9.28 -6.00 -10.72
N LEU A 164 -8.36 -5.18 -11.22
CA LEU A 164 -8.43 -3.73 -11.13
C LEU A 164 -8.91 -3.09 -12.44
N ALA A 165 -9.33 -1.84 -12.36
CA ALA A 165 -9.63 -1.06 -13.55
C ALA A 165 -8.37 -0.91 -14.42
N GLU A 166 -8.54 -1.08 -15.73
CA GLU A 166 -7.43 -1.09 -16.70
C GLU A 166 -6.48 0.11 -16.59
N PRO A 167 -6.93 1.36 -16.30
CA PRO A 167 -6.01 2.48 -16.11
C PRO A 167 -5.04 2.29 -14.95
N ILE A 168 -5.44 1.61 -13.86
CA ILE A 168 -4.57 1.31 -12.72
C ILE A 168 -3.50 0.31 -13.13
N THR A 169 -3.89 -0.77 -13.81
CA THR A 169 -2.93 -1.78 -14.30
C THR A 169 -1.98 -1.18 -15.35
N ALA A 170 -2.50 -0.33 -16.24
CA ALA A 170 -1.70 0.35 -17.27
C ALA A 170 -0.60 1.24 -16.69
N LYS A 171 -0.90 2.05 -15.65
CA LYS A 171 0.12 2.92 -15.02
C LYS A 171 1.26 2.11 -14.38
N PHE A 172 0.97 0.95 -13.81
CA PHE A 172 1.96 0.03 -13.24
C PHE A 172 2.90 -0.56 -14.32
N TYR A 173 2.35 -1.08 -15.42
CA TYR A 173 3.15 -1.55 -16.55
C TYR A 173 4.02 -0.44 -17.14
N LYS A 174 3.44 0.76 -17.31
CA LYS A 174 4.19 1.94 -17.76
C LYS A 174 5.36 2.24 -16.82
N PHE A 175 5.12 2.31 -15.52
CA PHE A 175 6.15 2.62 -14.55
C PHE A 175 7.28 1.58 -14.56
N LYS A 176 6.96 0.27 -14.60
CA LYS A 176 7.96 -0.81 -14.70
C LYS A 176 8.76 -0.70 -16.00
N GLY A 177 8.12 -0.46 -17.14
CA GLY A 177 8.81 -0.28 -18.43
C GLY A 177 9.76 0.91 -18.41
N LEU A 178 9.32 2.05 -17.87
CA LEU A 178 10.13 3.26 -17.75
C LEU A 178 11.28 3.09 -16.74
N SER A 179 11.12 2.29 -15.68
CA SER A 179 12.17 2.09 -14.67
C SER A 179 13.37 1.31 -15.23
N LEU A 180 13.15 0.39 -16.18
CA LEU A 180 14.25 -0.28 -16.91
C LEU A 180 15.07 0.68 -17.77
N LEU A 181 14.49 1.83 -18.14
CA LEU A 181 15.08 2.82 -19.03
C LEU A 181 15.65 4.04 -18.30
N ARG A 182 15.58 4.04 -16.97
CA ARG A 182 15.91 5.19 -16.13
C ARG A 182 17.40 5.24 -15.83
N SER A 183 18.02 6.38 -16.05
CA SER A 183 19.41 6.64 -15.68
C SER A 183 19.57 6.83 -14.16
N THR A 184 20.81 6.88 -13.70
CA THR A 184 21.17 7.25 -12.32
C THR A 184 20.74 8.68 -11.94
N THR A 185 20.50 9.56 -12.93
CA THR A 185 19.96 10.92 -12.74
C THR A 185 18.43 10.95 -12.72
N GLY A 186 17.77 9.80 -12.85
CA GLY A 186 16.31 9.68 -12.84
C GLY A 186 15.65 9.93 -14.20
N GLU A 187 16.41 10.24 -15.25
CA GLU A 187 15.86 10.52 -16.59
C GLU A 187 15.63 9.23 -17.38
N VAL A 188 14.51 9.15 -18.10
CA VAL A 188 14.26 8.04 -19.02
C VAL A 188 14.96 8.34 -20.35
N LYS A 189 16.05 7.62 -20.65
CA LYS A 189 16.88 7.85 -21.83
C LYS A 189 17.19 6.52 -22.55
N PRO A 190 16.28 6.04 -23.42
CA PRO A 190 16.52 4.80 -24.19
C PRO A 190 17.82 4.83 -24.99
N SER A 191 18.22 6.01 -25.50
CA SER A 191 19.42 6.20 -26.32
C SER A 191 20.74 5.83 -25.64
N THR A 192 20.81 5.84 -24.31
CA THR A 192 22.04 5.53 -23.56
C THR A 192 22.19 4.03 -23.25
N ILE A 193 21.19 3.21 -23.56
CA ILE A 193 21.16 1.79 -23.22
C ILE A 193 21.81 1.01 -24.36
N GLY A 194 22.82 0.19 -24.03
CA GLY A 194 23.52 -0.68 -24.98
C GLY A 194 22.97 -2.12 -25.04
N ASP A 195 22.05 -2.46 -24.14
CA ASP A 195 21.48 -3.80 -24.00
C ASP A 195 20.15 -3.88 -24.77
N ALA A 196 20.14 -4.65 -25.87
CA ALA A 196 18.96 -4.85 -26.71
C ALA A 196 17.85 -5.65 -26.00
N ASP A 197 18.21 -6.62 -25.15
CA ASP A 197 17.24 -7.43 -24.42
C ASP A 197 16.50 -6.58 -23.38
N LEU A 198 17.23 -5.68 -22.70
CA LEU A 198 16.64 -4.72 -21.76
C LEU A 198 15.66 -3.76 -22.45
N LEU A 199 16.03 -3.27 -23.64
CA LEU A 199 15.17 -2.41 -24.47
C LEU A 199 13.90 -3.14 -24.91
N GLN A 200 14.01 -4.40 -25.35
CA GLN A 200 12.87 -5.22 -25.77
C GLN A 200 11.92 -5.54 -24.60
N GLN A 201 12.47 -5.82 -23.42
CA GLN A 201 11.69 -6.01 -22.19
C GLN A 201 10.93 -4.75 -21.81
N ALA A 202 11.60 -3.58 -21.88
CA ALA A 202 10.97 -2.30 -21.60
C ALA A 202 9.83 -2.00 -22.60
N ASP A 203 10.06 -2.22 -23.90
CA ASP A 203 9.01 -2.01 -24.91
C ASP A 203 7.80 -2.92 -24.68
N SER A 204 8.03 -4.20 -24.37
CA SER A 204 6.95 -5.17 -24.09
C SER A 204 6.06 -4.72 -22.93
N LEU A 205 6.65 -4.17 -21.87
CA LEU A 205 5.91 -3.60 -20.73
C LEU A 205 5.12 -2.35 -21.14
N LEU A 206 5.73 -1.46 -21.92
CA LEU A 206 5.09 -0.23 -22.40
C LEU A 206 3.95 -0.56 -23.38
N GLU A 207 4.13 -1.54 -24.24
CA GLU A 207 3.09 -2.09 -25.11
C GLU A 207 1.90 -2.59 -24.31
N LYS A 208 2.17 -3.37 -23.26
CA LYS A 208 1.11 -3.87 -22.39
C LYS A 208 0.33 -2.71 -21.76
N ALA A 209 1.02 -1.66 -21.30
CA ALA A 209 0.37 -0.45 -20.80
C ALA A 209 -0.53 0.23 -21.86
N ALA A 210 -0.06 0.36 -23.10
CA ALA A 210 -0.84 0.94 -24.20
C ALA A 210 -2.07 0.10 -24.56
N SER A 211 -1.95 -1.23 -24.53
CA SER A 211 -3.07 -2.14 -24.81
C SER A 211 -4.19 -2.04 -23.76
N LEU A 212 -3.83 -1.73 -22.51
CA LEU A 212 -4.78 -1.60 -21.40
C LEU A 212 -5.44 -0.23 -21.35
N HIS A 213 -4.76 0.83 -21.80
CA HIS A 213 -5.32 2.18 -21.71
C HIS A 213 -4.81 3.08 -22.83
N LYS A 214 -5.75 3.57 -23.67
CA LYS A 214 -5.47 4.46 -24.81
C LYS A 214 -4.70 5.73 -24.45
N HIS A 215 -4.81 6.20 -23.20
CA HIS A 215 -4.09 7.38 -22.71
C HIS A 215 -2.91 7.03 -21.78
N ALA A 216 -2.33 5.82 -21.91
CA ALA A 216 -1.11 5.46 -21.18
C ALA A 216 0.07 6.40 -21.50
N GLY A 217 0.10 6.99 -22.71
CA GLY A 217 1.08 8.02 -23.08
C GLY A 217 2.50 7.47 -23.23
N VAL A 218 2.66 6.31 -23.87
CA VAL A 218 3.96 5.62 -24.04
C VAL A 218 4.51 5.68 -25.47
N LYS A 219 3.76 6.21 -26.43
CA LYS A 219 4.13 6.21 -27.86
C LYS A 219 5.52 6.78 -28.12
N THR A 220 5.83 7.93 -27.53
CA THR A 220 7.11 8.61 -27.75
C THR A 220 8.31 7.78 -27.27
N VAL A 221 8.22 7.19 -26.07
CA VAL A 221 9.32 6.39 -25.53
C VAL A 221 9.48 5.07 -26.29
N ARG A 222 8.39 4.44 -26.73
CA ARG A 222 8.44 3.23 -27.59
C ARG A 222 9.15 3.52 -28.92
N ASN A 223 8.81 4.63 -29.58
CA ASN A 223 9.51 5.06 -30.80
C ASN A 223 11.03 5.29 -30.57
N GLN A 224 11.42 5.82 -29.40
CA GLN A 224 12.83 6.01 -29.05
C GLN A 224 13.54 4.67 -28.82
N ILE A 225 12.86 3.68 -28.23
CA ILE A 225 13.37 2.31 -28.08
C ILE A 225 13.59 1.69 -29.46
N ASP A 226 12.60 1.76 -30.36
CA ASP A 226 12.72 1.22 -31.72
C ASP A 226 13.90 1.82 -32.49
N MET A 227 14.08 3.14 -32.40
CA MET A 227 15.22 3.82 -33.01
C MET A 227 16.55 3.33 -32.44
N ARG A 228 16.61 3.06 -31.13
CA ARG A 228 17.83 2.57 -30.49
C ARG A 228 18.13 1.12 -30.87
N LEU A 229 17.13 0.25 -30.91
CA LEU A 229 17.28 -1.14 -31.34
C LEU A 229 17.85 -1.23 -32.76
N ARG A 230 17.29 -0.47 -33.71
CA ARG A 230 17.82 -0.40 -35.08
C ARG A 230 19.26 0.10 -35.15
N ALA A 231 19.62 1.06 -34.30
CA ALA A 231 21.00 1.53 -34.23
C ALA A 231 21.95 0.44 -33.73
N LEU A 232 21.56 -0.33 -32.70
CA LEU A 232 22.35 -1.45 -32.18
C LEU A 232 22.53 -2.56 -33.23
N GLU A 233 21.46 -2.93 -33.95
CA GLU A 233 21.52 -3.91 -35.05
C GLU A 233 22.46 -3.47 -36.19
N ALA A 234 22.46 -2.18 -36.52
CA ALA A 234 23.33 -1.63 -37.54
C ALA A 234 24.81 -1.70 -37.13
N TYR A 235 25.14 -1.45 -35.86
CA TYR A 235 26.52 -1.59 -35.35
C TYR A 235 26.97 -3.05 -35.35
N SER A 236 26.13 -3.98 -34.88
CA SER A 236 26.50 -5.40 -34.87
C SER A 236 26.70 -5.99 -36.26
N SER A 237 26.02 -5.45 -37.27
CA SER A 237 26.16 -5.88 -38.67
C SER A 237 27.40 -5.29 -39.37
N GLN A 238 28.05 -4.28 -38.78
CA GLN A 238 29.29 -3.68 -39.30
C GLN A 238 30.56 -4.36 -38.74
N ASP A 239 30.44 -5.04 -37.61
CA ASP A 239 31.52 -5.76 -36.94
C ASP A 239 31.64 -7.24 -37.37
N THR A 240 30.75 -7.72 -38.26
CA THR A 240 30.72 -9.06 -38.88
C THR A 240 31.10 -9.02 -40.35
#